data_AF-A0A8J7TKC5-F1
#
_entry.id   AF-A0A8J7TKC5-F1
#
_cell.length_a   1.000
_cell.length_b   1.000
_cell.length_c   1.000
_cell.angle_alpha   90.00
_cell.angle_beta   90.00
_cell.angle_gamma   90.00
#
_symmetry.space_group_name_H-M   'P 1'
#
loop_
_entity.id
_entity.type
_entity.pdbx_description
1 polymer ?
#
loop_
_entity_poly.entity_id
_entity_poly.type
_entity_poly.pdbx_seq_one_letter_code
_entity_poly.pdbx_strand_id
1 'polypeptide(L)'
;MQPLDNEKERDLQAEAAPDTASRKSRRGLWATIISTLLWVASIVLAFVIKPGAMIFIPDSLLLLGFLPLLWLWHRWWLTLSFGVLNAAIGFFLLILAFLPREPFPPEALPMLDHLIDWHSPWAWMVIGGACALYGTSHLLIKIGRWLVRKLSKKT
;
A
#
# COMPACT_ATOMS: atom_id res chain seq x y z
N MET A 1 41.12 -34.74 21.69
CA MET A 1 41.00 -33.94 20.45
C MET A 1 39.60 -33.34 20.43
N GLN A 2 39.52 -32.07 20.06
CA GLN A 2 38.60 -31.04 20.59
C GLN A 2 37.18 -31.04 20.00
N PRO A 3 36.18 -30.58 20.78
CA PRO A 3 34.91 -30.03 20.29
C PRO A 3 34.89 -28.48 20.41
N LEU A 4 35.92 -27.78 19.90
CA LEU A 4 36.09 -26.33 20.08
C LEU A 4 35.49 -25.46 18.96
N ASP A 5 35.09 -26.06 17.84
CA ASP A 5 34.54 -25.30 16.70
C ASP A 5 33.10 -24.81 16.94
N ASN A 6 32.37 -25.47 17.84
CA ASN A 6 30.94 -25.22 18.05
C ASN A 6 30.65 -24.06 19.03
N GLU A 7 31.59 -23.71 19.91
CA GLU A 7 31.44 -22.52 20.78
C GLU A 7 31.70 -21.23 20.01
N LYS A 8 32.75 -21.21 19.19
CA LYS A 8 33.13 -20.02 18.43
C LYS A 8 32.08 -19.64 17.37
N GLU A 9 31.44 -20.62 16.73
CA GLU A 9 30.33 -20.37 15.81
C GLU A 9 29.05 -19.90 16.52
N ARG A 10 28.77 -20.42 17.73
CA ARG A 10 27.64 -19.95 18.55
C ARG A 10 27.84 -18.53 19.04
N ASP A 11 29.05 -18.16 19.44
CA ASP A 11 29.36 -16.81 19.88
C ASP A 11 29.30 -15.81 18.71
N LEU A 12 29.81 -16.19 17.52
CA LEU A 12 29.68 -15.39 16.30
C LEU A 12 28.22 -15.21 15.85
N GLN A 13 27.37 -16.23 16.01
CA GLN A 13 25.93 -16.12 15.73
C GLN A 13 25.18 -15.30 16.79
N ALA A 14 25.57 -15.45 18.07
CA ALA A 14 24.99 -14.71 19.20
C ALA A 14 25.39 -13.23 19.21
N GLU A 15 26.55 -12.86 18.67
CA GLU A 15 26.99 -11.47 18.54
C GLU A 15 26.40 -10.78 17.29
N ALA A 16 26.12 -11.54 16.22
CA ALA A 16 25.48 -11.02 15.00
C ALA A 16 23.93 -10.91 15.08
N ALA A 17 23.28 -11.72 15.92
CA ALA A 17 21.81 -11.85 15.95
C ALA A 17 21.01 -10.75 16.69
N PRO A 18 21.42 -10.22 17.86
CA PRO A 18 20.54 -9.35 18.65
C PRO A 18 20.44 -7.94 18.05
N ASP A 19 21.54 -7.41 17.53
CA ASP A 19 21.61 -6.03 17.06
C ASP A 19 21.00 -5.83 15.65
N THR A 20 21.06 -6.86 14.82
CA THR A 20 20.46 -6.86 13.48
C THR A 20 18.93 -7.01 13.55
N ALA A 21 18.42 -7.87 14.44
CA ALA A 21 16.98 -8.05 14.68
C ALA A 21 16.34 -6.79 15.31
N SER A 22 17.00 -6.19 16.30
CA SER A 22 16.50 -4.97 16.98
C SER A 22 16.45 -3.76 16.04
N ARG A 23 17.47 -3.57 15.18
CA ARG A 23 17.50 -2.51 14.15
C ARG A 23 16.43 -2.71 13.07
N LYS A 24 16.16 -3.95 12.64
CA LYS A 24 15.11 -4.26 11.66
C LYS A 24 13.71 -3.97 12.21
N SER A 25 13.50 -4.29 13.49
CA SER A 25 12.28 -3.94 14.25
C SER A 25 12.08 -2.43 14.39
N ARG A 26 13.11 -1.69 14.83
CA ARG A 26 13.03 -0.22 14.99
C ARG A 26 12.79 0.50 13.66
N ARG A 27 13.48 0.12 12.58
CA ARG A 27 13.25 0.69 11.25
C ARG A 27 11.82 0.46 10.76
N GLY A 28 11.26 -0.72 11.05
CA GLY A 28 9.88 -1.03 10.72
C GLY A 28 8.88 -0.22 11.53
N LEU A 29 9.13 -0.03 12.82
CA LEU A 29 8.34 0.82 13.70
C LEU A 29 8.33 2.26 13.21
N TRP A 30 9.49 2.84 12.91
CA TRP A 30 9.59 4.22 12.38
C TRP A 30 8.91 4.38 11.03
N ALA A 31 9.10 3.45 10.10
CA ALA A 31 8.40 3.49 8.81
C ALA A 31 6.88 3.41 8.97
N THR A 32 6.40 2.62 9.93
CA THR A 32 4.97 2.51 10.27
C THR A 32 4.47 3.81 10.88
N ILE A 33 5.19 4.39 11.85
CA ILE A 33 4.81 5.65 12.48
C ILE A 33 4.77 6.79 11.45
N ILE A 34 5.82 6.94 10.63
CA ILE A 34 5.89 7.99 9.60
C ILE A 34 4.77 7.81 8.57
N SER A 35 4.53 6.58 8.13
CA SER A 35 3.45 6.27 7.21
C SER A 35 2.08 6.59 7.80
N THR A 36 1.81 6.17 9.04
CA THR A 36 0.56 6.47 9.75
C THR A 36 0.38 7.97 9.96
N LEU A 37 1.44 8.70 10.34
CA LEU A 37 1.40 10.15 10.51
C LEU A 37 1.12 10.86 9.18
N LEU A 38 1.79 10.44 8.11
CA LEU A 38 1.53 10.95 6.75
C LEU A 38 0.07 10.67 6.37
N TRP A 39 -0.44 9.47 6.63
CA TRP A 39 -1.80 9.09 6.27
C TRP A 39 -2.87 9.85 7.05
N VAL A 40 -2.72 9.96 8.37
CA VAL A 40 -3.61 10.76 9.24
C VAL A 40 -3.55 12.24 8.85
N ALA A 41 -2.35 12.78 8.65
CA ALA A 41 -2.18 14.16 8.20
C ALA A 41 -2.85 14.40 6.85
N SER A 42 -2.78 13.44 5.92
CA SER A 42 -3.43 13.53 4.61
C SER A 42 -4.95 13.55 4.71
N ILE A 43 -5.53 12.71 5.56
CA ILE A 43 -6.99 12.68 5.80
C ILE A 43 -7.43 14.00 6.40
N VAL A 44 -6.73 14.49 7.42
CA VAL A 44 -7.04 15.79 8.04
C VAL A 44 -6.90 16.91 7.00
N LEU A 45 -5.84 16.90 6.18
CA LEU A 45 -5.66 17.88 5.10
C LEU A 45 -6.78 17.83 4.07
N ALA A 46 -7.29 16.65 3.74
CA ALA A 46 -8.40 16.49 2.79
C ALA A 46 -9.68 17.18 3.27
N PHE A 47 -9.91 17.26 4.59
CA PHE A 47 -11.08 17.95 5.16
C PHE A 47 -10.84 19.44 5.50
N VAL A 48 -9.57 19.83 5.68
CA VAL A 48 -9.20 21.20 6.08
C VAL A 48 -8.87 22.10 4.88
N ILE A 49 -8.28 21.55 3.81
CA ILE A 49 -7.96 22.30 2.61
C ILE A 49 -9.24 22.52 1.79
N LYS A 50 -9.64 23.79 1.64
CA LYS A 50 -10.75 24.18 0.77
C LYS A 50 -10.45 23.82 -0.70
N PRO A 51 -11.46 23.44 -1.49
CA PRO A 51 -11.31 23.15 -2.92
C PRO A 51 -10.57 24.29 -3.63
N GLY A 52 -9.48 23.92 -4.30
CA GLY A 52 -8.48 24.83 -4.84
C GLY A 52 -7.28 24.04 -5.37
N ALA A 53 -6.29 24.75 -5.92
CA ALA A 53 -5.13 24.14 -6.61
C ALA A 53 -4.26 23.20 -5.75
N MET A 54 -4.55 23.01 -4.45
CA MET A 54 -3.75 22.22 -3.52
C MET A 54 -4.36 20.87 -3.12
N ILE A 55 -5.52 20.46 -3.66
CA ILE A 55 -6.10 19.14 -3.29
C ILE A 55 -5.27 17.95 -3.76
N PHE A 56 -4.41 18.13 -4.77
CA PHE A 56 -3.49 17.08 -5.18
C PHE A 56 -2.52 16.68 -4.05
N ILE A 57 -2.31 17.56 -3.06
CA ILE A 57 -1.41 17.34 -1.92
C ILE A 57 -1.95 16.21 -1.03
N PRO A 58 -3.18 16.26 -0.47
CA PRO A 58 -3.72 15.14 0.30
C PRO A 58 -3.81 13.84 -0.52
N ASP A 59 -4.18 13.90 -1.81
CA ASP A 59 -4.23 12.70 -2.67
C ASP A 59 -2.83 12.08 -2.85
N SER A 60 -1.83 12.90 -3.13
CA SER A 60 -0.44 12.46 -3.28
C SER A 60 0.13 11.93 -1.97
N LEU A 61 -0.18 12.56 -0.83
CA LEU A 61 0.27 12.11 0.48
C LEU A 61 -0.46 10.84 0.96
N LEU A 62 -1.73 10.63 0.56
CA LEU A 62 -2.46 9.38 0.80
C LEU A 62 -1.79 8.22 0.05
N LEU A 63 -1.44 8.44 -1.22
CA LEU A 63 -0.80 7.43 -2.08
C LEU A 63 0.65 7.18 -1.66
N LEU A 64 1.43 8.24 -1.43
CA LEU A 64 2.83 8.16 -0.97
C LEU A 64 2.95 7.67 0.47
N GLY A 65 1.99 8.00 1.33
CA GLY A 65 1.96 7.58 2.72
C GLY A 65 1.96 6.07 2.84
N PHE A 66 1.38 5.34 1.89
CA PHE A 66 1.36 3.88 1.88
C PHE A 66 2.61 3.23 1.29
N LEU A 67 3.41 3.93 0.48
CA LEU A 67 4.62 3.38 -0.14
C LEU A 67 5.63 2.79 0.86
N PRO A 68 5.97 3.48 1.98
CA PRO A 68 6.88 2.95 2.99
C PRO A 68 6.40 1.64 3.61
N LEU A 69 5.09 1.51 3.87
CA LEU A 69 4.49 0.28 4.41
C LEU A 69 4.55 -0.86 3.39
N LEU A 70 4.21 -0.57 2.13
CA LEU A 70 4.27 -1.56 1.05
C LEU A 70 5.69 -2.06 0.82
N TRP A 71 6.67 -1.16 0.82
CA TRP A 71 8.08 -1.49 0.62
C TRP A 71 8.64 -2.30 1.80
N LEU A 72 8.39 -1.84 3.03
CA LEU A 72 8.94 -2.45 4.25
C LEU A 72 8.37 -3.84 4.49
N TRP A 73 7.07 -4.04 4.28
CA TRP A 73 6.44 -5.33 4.56
C TRP A 73 6.61 -6.33 3.42
N HIS A 74 6.84 -5.88 2.18
CA HIS A 74 7.06 -6.75 1.02
C HIS A 74 5.98 -7.85 0.87
N ARG A 75 4.79 -7.61 1.44
CA ARG A 75 3.69 -8.55 1.47
C ARG A 75 2.82 -8.29 0.25
N TRP A 76 2.97 -9.17 -0.74
CA TRP A 76 2.21 -9.15 -1.99
C TRP A 76 0.70 -8.93 -1.82
N TRP A 77 0.09 -9.48 -0.77
CA TRP A 77 -1.35 -9.34 -0.53
C TRP A 77 -1.73 -7.91 -0.15
N LEU A 78 -0.87 -7.18 0.57
CA LEU A 78 -1.10 -5.78 0.91
C LEU A 78 -0.96 -4.89 -0.31
N THR A 79 0.03 -5.16 -1.16
CA THR A 79 0.18 -4.43 -2.43
C THR A 79 -1.00 -4.68 -3.36
N LEU A 80 -1.51 -5.91 -3.38
CA LEU A 80 -2.72 -6.25 -4.13
C LEU A 80 -3.96 -5.53 -3.57
N SER A 81 -4.21 -5.61 -2.26
CA SER A 81 -5.34 -4.93 -1.61
C SER A 81 -5.28 -3.42 -1.81
N PHE A 82 -4.10 -2.82 -1.60
CA PHE A 82 -3.87 -1.41 -1.87
C PHE A 82 -4.18 -1.08 -3.34
N GLY A 83 -3.66 -1.86 -4.28
CA GLY A 83 -3.89 -1.64 -5.70
C GLY A 83 -5.37 -1.70 -6.08
N VAL A 84 -6.07 -2.75 -5.65
CA VAL A 84 -7.50 -2.96 -5.94
C VAL A 84 -8.35 -1.85 -5.36
N LEU A 85 -8.12 -1.45 -4.10
CA LEU A 85 -8.90 -0.39 -3.46
C LEU A 85 -8.69 0.96 -4.13
N ASN A 86 -7.44 1.33 -4.46
CA ASN A 86 -7.16 2.59 -5.15
C ASN A 86 -7.72 2.61 -6.58
N ALA A 87 -7.61 1.49 -7.31
CA ALA A 87 -8.21 1.37 -8.63
C ALA A 87 -9.75 1.47 -8.56
N ALA A 88 -10.37 0.89 -7.53
CA ALA A 88 -11.81 0.99 -7.30
C ALA A 88 -12.25 2.43 -6.98
N ILE A 89 -11.48 3.17 -6.17
CA ILE A 89 -11.72 4.60 -5.91
C ILE A 89 -11.68 5.39 -7.22
N GLY A 90 -10.63 5.20 -8.04
CA GLY A 90 -10.51 5.89 -9.32
C GLY A 90 -11.64 5.52 -10.30
N PHE A 91 -12.04 4.25 -10.34
CA PHE A 91 -13.18 3.81 -11.15
C PHE A 91 -14.51 4.43 -10.67
N PHE A 92 -14.71 4.54 -9.36
CA PHE A 92 -15.88 5.20 -8.79
C PHE A 92 -15.93 6.69 -9.15
N LEU A 93 -14.81 7.40 -9.03
CA LEU A 93 -14.70 8.80 -9.45
C LEU A 93 -14.99 8.97 -10.96
N LEU A 94 -14.52 8.01 -11.78
CA LEU A 94 -14.79 8.03 -13.21
C LEU A 94 -16.30 7.86 -13.50
N ILE A 95 -16.98 6.94 -12.81
CA ILE A 95 -18.43 6.78 -12.93
C ILE A 95 -19.15 8.07 -12.55
N LEU A 96 -18.77 8.70 -11.43
CA LEU A 96 -19.37 9.96 -10.99
C LEU A 96 -19.22 11.06 -12.05
N ALA A 97 -18.08 11.13 -12.74
CA ALA A 97 -17.85 12.12 -13.80
C ALA A 97 -18.77 11.93 -15.02
N PHE A 98 -19.31 10.74 -15.24
CA PHE A 98 -20.23 10.44 -16.35
C PHE A 98 -21.71 10.38 -15.96
N LEU A 99 -22.03 10.43 -14.66
CA LEU A 99 -23.41 10.45 -14.19
C LEU A 99 -24.03 11.85 -14.43
N PRO A 100 -25.27 11.92 -14.95
CA PRO A 100 -26.00 13.18 -14.97
C PRO A 100 -26.22 13.68 -13.53
N ARG A 101 -26.32 15.00 -13.35
CA ARG A 101 -26.56 15.65 -12.04
C ARG A 101 -28.02 15.56 -11.58
N GLU A 102 -28.95 15.38 -12.51
CA GLU A 102 -30.41 15.34 -12.29
C GLU A 102 -30.92 14.37 -11.20
N PRO A 103 -30.37 13.14 -11.03
CA PRO A 103 -30.84 12.21 -10.01
C PRO A 103 -30.30 12.53 -8.61
N PHE A 104 -29.39 13.50 -8.45
CA PHE A 104 -28.81 13.82 -7.15
C PHE A 104 -29.62 14.91 -6.43
N PRO A 105 -29.84 14.77 -5.11
CA PRO A 105 -30.47 15.83 -4.33
C PRO A 105 -29.58 17.09 -4.30
N PRO A 106 -30.14 18.31 -4.26
CA PRO A 106 -29.38 19.56 -4.35
C PRO A 106 -28.28 19.69 -3.29
N GLU A 107 -28.47 19.08 -2.12
CA GLU A 107 -27.51 19.09 -1.01
C GLU A 107 -26.25 18.25 -1.31
N ALA A 108 -26.36 17.26 -2.20
CA ALA A 108 -25.25 16.39 -2.60
C ALA A 108 -24.44 16.95 -3.77
N LEU A 109 -24.99 17.88 -4.55
CA LEU A 109 -24.33 18.46 -5.72
C LEU A 109 -22.98 19.13 -5.39
N PRO A 110 -22.82 19.91 -4.29
CA PRO A 110 -21.53 20.50 -3.94
C PRO A 110 -20.45 19.45 -3.64
N MET A 111 -20.84 18.34 -3.01
CA MET A 111 -19.91 17.23 -2.75
C MET A 111 -19.57 16.48 -4.04
N LEU A 112 -20.55 16.29 -4.92
CA LEU A 112 -20.35 15.66 -6.23
C LEU A 112 -19.39 16.48 -7.10
N ASP A 113 -19.63 17.78 -7.23
CA ASP A 113 -18.77 18.69 -7.98
C ASP A 113 -17.37 18.75 -7.34
N HIS A 114 -17.29 18.72 -6.00
CA HIS A 114 -15.99 18.62 -5.31
C HIS A 114 -15.21 17.35 -5.69
N LEU A 115 -15.88 16.19 -5.71
CA LEU A 115 -15.26 14.92 -6.06
C LEU A 115 -14.79 14.88 -7.51
N ILE A 116 -15.59 15.39 -8.44
CA ILE A 116 -15.31 15.34 -9.89
C ILE A 116 -14.24 16.36 -10.28
N ASP A 117 -14.35 17.60 -9.82
CA ASP A 117 -13.50 18.69 -10.30
C ASP A 117 -12.09 18.64 -9.70
N TRP A 118 -11.94 18.06 -8.51
CA TRP A 118 -10.70 18.15 -7.74
C TRP A 118 -9.94 16.83 -7.62
N HIS A 119 -10.56 15.66 -7.81
CA HIS A 119 -9.87 14.38 -7.72
C HIS A 119 -9.71 13.72 -9.08
N SER A 120 -8.46 13.49 -9.50
CA SER A 120 -8.15 12.88 -10.80
C SER A 120 -8.41 11.37 -10.78
N PRO A 121 -9.45 10.84 -11.46
CA PRO A 121 -9.77 9.41 -11.46
C PRO A 121 -8.59 8.57 -11.99
N TRP A 122 -7.87 9.11 -12.97
CA TRP A 122 -6.73 8.46 -13.62
C TRP A 122 -5.54 8.24 -12.70
N ALA A 123 -5.25 9.19 -11.80
CA ALA A 123 -4.14 9.04 -10.86
C ALA A 123 -4.35 7.80 -9.95
N TRP A 124 -5.56 7.68 -9.39
CA TRP A 124 -5.98 6.56 -8.56
C TRP A 124 -5.99 5.24 -9.33
N MET A 125 -6.51 5.24 -10.56
CA MET A 125 -6.55 4.04 -11.41
C MET A 125 -5.17 3.55 -11.86
N VAL A 126 -4.27 4.45 -12.27
CA VAL A 126 -2.93 4.07 -12.77
C VAL A 126 -2.08 3.52 -11.64
N ILE A 127 -2.01 4.22 -10.51
CA ILE A 127 -1.21 3.78 -9.35
C ILE A 127 -1.82 2.51 -8.75
N GLY A 128 -3.14 2.49 -8.56
CA GLY A 128 -3.86 1.32 -8.08
C GLY A 128 -3.68 0.11 -8.99
N GLY A 129 -3.85 0.30 -10.30
CA GLY A 129 -3.68 -0.72 -11.32
C GLY A 129 -2.26 -1.29 -11.34
N ALA A 130 -1.23 -0.44 -11.30
CA ALA A 130 0.16 -0.89 -11.23
C ALA A 130 0.44 -1.75 -10.00
N CYS A 131 -0.04 -1.33 -8.82
CA CYS A 131 0.08 -2.11 -7.59
C CYS A 131 -0.70 -3.44 -7.65
N ALA A 132 -1.91 -3.42 -8.21
CA ALA A 132 -2.74 -4.62 -8.35
C ALA A 132 -2.11 -5.64 -9.30
N LEU A 133 -1.55 -5.19 -10.44
CA LEU A 133 -0.84 -6.04 -11.39
C LEU A 133 0.40 -6.67 -10.75
N TYR A 134 1.18 -5.90 -10.02
CA TYR A 134 2.34 -6.41 -9.28
C TYR A 134 1.94 -7.47 -8.25
N GLY A 135 0.94 -7.16 -7.40
CA GLY A 135 0.44 -8.07 -6.38
C GLY A 135 -0.15 -9.36 -6.97
N THR A 136 -0.90 -9.24 -8.07
CA THR A 136 -1.49 -10.37 -8.81
C THR A 136 -0.41 -11.27 -9.40
N SER A 137 0.62 -10.68 -10.03
CA SER A 137 1.75 -11.44 -10.59
C SER A 137 2.45 -12.27 -9.51
N HIS A 138 2.70 -11.68 -8.34
CA HIS A 138 3.28 -12.40 -7.20
C HIS A 138 2.37 -13.51 -6.68
N LEU A 139 1.06 -13.29 -6.62
CA LEU A 139 0.09 -14.29 -6.21
C LEU A 139 0.10 -15.49 -7.17
N LEU A 140 0.04 -15.23 -8.48
CA LEU A 140 0.06 -16.25 -9.52
C LEU A 140 1.34 -17.10 -9.45
N ILE A 141 2.51 -16.46 -9.27
CA ILE A 141 3.79 -17.17 -9.10
C ILE A 141 3.75 -18.09 -7.87
N LYS A 142 3.18 -17.65 -6.75
CA LYS A 142 3.06 -18.48 -5.54
C LYS A 142 2.11 -19.64 -5.73
N ILE A 143 0.96 -19.42 -6.36
CA ILE A 143 0.00 -20.49 -6.70
C ILE A 143 0.68 -21.51 -7.61
N GLY A 144 1.37 -21.06 -8.68
CA GLY A 144 2.10 -21.93 -9.59
C GLY A 144 3.17 -22.77 -8.88
N ARG A 145 4.00 -22.15 -8.03
CA ARG A 145 5.01 -22.88 -7.23
C ARG A 145 4.37 -23.88 -6.27
N TRP A 146 3.24 -23.52 -5.65
CA TRP A 146 2.52 -24.43 -4.76
C TRP A 146 1.96 -25.63 -5.52
N LEU A 147 1.35 -25.42 -6.69
CA LEU A 147 0.84 -26.48 -7.55
C LEU A 147 1.95 -27.44 -7.98
N VAL A 148 3.08 -26.92 -8.48
CA VAL A 148 4.23 -27.74 -8.89
C VAL A 148 4.76 -28.59 -7.73
N ARG A 149 4.91 -28.01 -6.54
CA ARG A 149 5.35 -28.76 -5.34
C ARG A 149 4.35 -29.83 -4.93
N LYS A 150 3.06 -29.57 -5.05
CA LYS A 150 2.00 -30.53 -4.69
C LYS A 150 1.94 -31.68 -5.69
N LEU A 151 2.18 -31.42 -6.97
CA LEU A 151 2.29 -32.44 -8.02
C LEU A 151 3.56 -33.27 -7.86
N SER A 152 4.71 -32.64 -7.60
CA SER A 152 5.99 -33.33 -7.40
C SER A 152 6.05 -34.21 -6.14
N LYS A 153 5.17 -33.99 -5.14
CA LYS A 153 5.05 -34.86 -3.96
C LYS A 153 4.15 -36.08 -4.17
N LYS A 154 3.39 -36.11 -5.26
CA LYS A 154 2.47 -37.20 -5.61
C LYS A 154 3.09 -38.23 -6.55
N THR A 155 4.20 -37.88 -7.21
CA THR A 155 5.03 -38.78 -8.00
C THR A 155 6.14 -39.36 -7.13
#